data_AF-A0A973ISR8-F1
#
_entry.id   AF-A0A973ISR8-F1
#
_cell.length_a   1.000
_cell.length_b   1.000
_cell.length_c   1.000
_cell.angle_alpha   90.00
_cell.angle_beta   90.00
_cell.angle_gamma   90.00
#
_symmetry.space_group_name_H-M   'P 1'
#
loop_
_entity.id
_entity.type
_entity.pdbx_description
1 polymer ?
#
loop_
_entity_poly.entity_id
_entity_poly.type
_entity_poly.pdbx_seq_one_letter_code
_entity_poly.pdbx_strand_id
1 'polypeptide(L)'
;MKKIRSYFILILAAAVMSSCSGLNKMKKEAGDIKYEVTPKVLEAHNGIVNVTIKGTFPEKYFNKKATLTVTPVLTYAGGETAFDKVQVLQGEKVQANNKVISYTGGDFTYTSAIPYKDAMRMSELILRTNAAMGKKTLDFEPVKLADGVIATSTLVELGARPIMMKDNYVRIVPESKTASINYVINRSDIRSTELKKDDIKLLRDFISQANADPSRLLKGAVVSSYASPDGKLDLNEKLSVKRGSSADKFIKKEFDKIEVAKTDGFFSSLTTAEDWEGFRTEVENSTIPDKELILRVLSMYSDPEVREKEIRNMSVAFEALKTDILPKLRRSKMTVNVDVIGRSDEQILSQMRSDPSVLSLEEMLYSGTLTNDNSEKLKFYQAAASAFPKCIRAHNNVGYVLLALNRPDEALVALEKAKAIQNNDVVKNNLGMAYLAKGDLAKAEEQFNSMTAATAESRWGLGVIAITRGEYDKAVNLFGTEPCFNLALAQLLKGDVTRAKATLDSMKDAGPSGKAAYLKAVVGARLDDKNYMVSGLREAINANGSWKAYAKSDLEFAKFFADDTFKSLVQ
;
A
#
# COMPACT_ATOMS: atom_id res chain seq x y z
N MET A 1 82.19 -40.98 -68.55
CA MET A 1 81.40 -39.75 -68.82
C MET A 1 79.92 -40.05 -68.64
N LYS A 2 79.25 -39.27 -67.78
CA LYS A 2 77.85 -38.81 -67.89
C LYS A 2 76.71 -39.84 -68.06
N LYS A 3 75.82 -39.79 -67.06
CA LYS A 3 74.35 -39.60 -67.13
C LYS A 3 73.42 -40.81 -66.97
N ILE A 4 72.94 -40.91 -65.72
CA ILE A 4 71.55 -41.11 -65.31
C ILE A 4 70.53 -40.53 -66.31
N ARG A 5 69.56 -41.35 -66.73
CA ARG A 5 68.21 -41.08 -67.29
C ARG A 5 67.49 -42.43 -67.27
N SER A 6 66.22 -42.62 -66.92
CA SER A 6 65.13 -41.77 -66.47
C SER A 6 64.03 -42.76 -66.08
N TYR A 7 63.57 -42.75 -64.82
CA TYR A 7 62.26 -43.28 -64.45
C TYR A 7 61.39 -42.07 -64.12
N PHE A 8 60.60 -41.61 -65.09
CA PHE A 8 59.58 -40.55 -65.00
C PHE A 8 58.64 -40.89 -66.19
N ILE A 9 57.32 -41.05 -66.10
CA ILE A 9 56.27 -40.72 -65.13
C ILE A 9 55.01 -41.52 -65.54
N LEU A 10 54.10 -41.80 -64.58
CA LEU A 10 52.67 -41.43 -64.60
C LEU A 10 51.79 -42.47 -63.90
N ILE A 11 51.85 -42.47 -62.56
CA ILE A 11 50.67 -42.71 -61.74
C ILE A 11 50.12 -41.33 -61.39
N LEU A 12 49.27 -40.80 -62.28
CA LEU A 12 48.48 -39.58 -62.08
C LEU A 12 47.05 -40.01 -61.72
N ALA A 13 46.87 -40.57 -60.52
CA ALA A 13 45.53 -40.93 -60.05
C ALA A 13 45.49 -41.13 -58.52
N ALA A 14 45.97 -40.17 -57.71
CA ALA A 14 45.80 -40.25 -56.26
C ALA A 14 45.88 -38.91 -55.49
N ALA A 15 45.80 -37.74 -56.15
CA ALA A 15 46.06 -36.45 -55.50
C ALA A 15 44.85 -35.49 -55.39
N VAL A 16 43.61 -35.98 -55.52
CA VAL A 16 42.41 -35.11 -55.44
C VAL A 16 41.44 -35.50 -54.30
N MET A 17 41.63 -36.61 -53.58
CA MET A 17 40.68 -37.07 -52.55
C MET A 17 41.02 -36.72 -51.08
N SER A 18 42.12 -36.02 -50.78
CA SER A 18 42.55 -35.80 -49.39
C SER A 18 42.26 -34.40 -48.80
N SER A 19 41.74 -33.45 -49.60
CA SER A 19 41.69 -32.03 -49.19
C SER A 19 40.49 -31.60 -48.32
N CYS A 20 39.59 -32.51 -47.94
CA CYS A 20 38.53 -32.29 -46.94
C CYS A 20 38.73 -33.15 -45.67
N SER A 21 39.82 -33.92 -45.59
CA SER A 21 40.10 -34.84 -44.48
C SER A 21 40.07 -34.16 -43.11
N GLY A 22 40.58 -32.93 -43.00
CA GLY A 22 40.64 -32.19 -41.74
C GLY A 22 39.27 -31.80 -41.17
N LEU A 23 38.39 -31.21 -42.00
CA LEU A 23 37.03 -30.83 -41.57
C LEU A 23 36.15 -32.07 -41.35
N ASN A 24 36.26 -33.08 -42.22
CA ASN A 24 35.52 -34.33 -42.06
C ASN A 24 35.95 -35.08 -40.79
N LYS A 25 37.24 -35.05 -40.43
CA LYS A 25 37.73 -35.58 -39.14
C LYS A 25 37.07 -34.86 -37.97
N MET A 26 37.09 -33.53 -37.96
CA MET A 26 36.46 -32.73 -36.89
C MET A 26 34.95 -33.01 -36.78
N LYS A 27 34.23 -33.15 -37.90
CA LYS A 27 32.81 -33.52 -37.89
C LYS A 27 32.59 -34.92 -37.33
N LYS A 28 33.41 -35.90 -37.73
CA LYS A 28 33.32 -37.29 -37.24
C LYS A 28 33.60 -37.42 -35.74
N GLU A 29 34.53 -36.62 -35.22
CA GLU A 29 34.95 -36.61 -33.82
C GLU A 29 34.18 -35.57 -32.98
N ALA A 30 33.16 -34.91 -33.54
CA ALA A 30 32.45 -33.81 -32.85
C ALA A 30 31.79 -34.26 -31.53
N GLY A 31 31.47 -35.55 -31.39
CA GLY A 31 30.96 -36.15 -30.15
C GLY A 31 31.97 -36.17 -28.99
N ASP A 32 33.27 -35.97 -29.26
CA ASP A 32 34.30 -35.93 -28.23
C ASP A 32 34.41 -34.56 -27.54
N ILE A 33 33.70 -33.54 -28.06
CA ILE A 33 33.63 -32.21 -27.44
C ILE A 33 32.71 -32.29 -26.22
N LYS A 34 33.21 -31.87 -25.06
CA LYS A 34 32.40 -31.79 -23.84
C LYS A 34 31.80 -30.41 -23.71
N TYR A 35 30.51 -30.33 -23.44
CA TYR A 35 29.80 -29.08 -23.19
C TYR A 35 29.22 -29.06 -21.78
N GLU A 36 29.35 -27.93 -21.11
CA GLU A 36 28.70 -27.63 -19.84
C GLU A 36 27.88 -26.34 -20.00
N VAL A 37 26.61 -26.39 -19.59
CA VAL A 37 25.71 -25.23 -19.60
C VAL A 37 25.44 -24.78 -18.18
N THR A 38 25.56 -23.47 -17.97
CA THR A 38 25.22 -22.81 -16.71
C THR A 38 24.20 -21.70 -16.97
N PRO A 39 23.04 -21.72 -16.28
CA PRO A 39 22.55 -22.80 -15.41
C PRO A 39 22.20 -24.09 -16.20
N LYS A 40 22.16 -25.24 -15.50
CA LYS A 40 21.87 -26.55 -16.14
C LYS A 40 20.48 -26.61 -16.78
N VAL A 41 19.52 -25.94 -16.15
CA VAL A 41 18.20 -25.64 -16.70
C VAL A 41 18.14 -24.13 -16.80
N LEU A 42 17.81 -23.59 -17.97
CA LEU A 42 17.77 -22.15 -18.15
C LEU A 42 16.63 -21.54 -17.33
N GLU A 43 16.85 -20.33 -16.84
CA GLU A 43 15.87 -19.61 -16.02
C GLU A 43 15.70 -18.18 -16.57
N ALA A 44 14.46 -17.71 -16.57
CA ALA A 44 14.16 -16.32 -16.84
C ALA A 44 14.30 -15.50 -15.56
N HIS A 45 15.10 -14.44 -15.61
CA HIS A 45 15.20 -13.46 -14.53
C HIS A 45 15.17 -12.05 -15.14
N ASN A 46 14.36 -11.15 -14.58
CA ASN A 46 14.19 -9.80 -15.13
C ASN A 46 13.81 -9.78 -16.63
N GLY A 47 12.98 -10.74 -17.05
CA GLY A 47 12.58 -10.88 -18.45
C GLY A 47 13.69 -11.33 -19.40
N ILE A 48 14.83 -11.80 -18.87
CA ILE A 48 16.00 -12.21 -19.65
C ILE A 48 16.35 -13.67 -19.34
N VAL A 49 16.72 -14.42 -20.39
CA VAL A 49 17.31 -15.75 -20.28
C VAL A 49 18.81 -15.62 -20.46
N ASN A 50 19.57 -15.90 -19.41
CA ASN A 50 21.03 -15.89 -19.44
C ASN A 50 21.55 -17.31 -19.71
N VAL A 51 22.61 -17.41 -20.51
CA VAL A 51 23.29 -18.68 -20.75
C VAL A 51 24.80 -18.49 -20.72
N THR A 52 25.48 -19.44 -20.07
CA THR A 52 26.91 -19.65 -20.23
C THR A 52 27.16 -21.06 -20.74
N ILE A 53 27.89 -21.20 -21.84
CA ILE A 53 28.28 -22.49 -22.43
C ILE A 53 29.80 -22.58 -22.36
N LYS A 54 30.31 -23.57 -21.64
CA LYS A 54 31.71 -23.96 -21.69
C LYS A 54 31.86 -25.16 -22.60
N GLY A 55 32.72 -25.07 -23.61
CA GLY A 55 33.08 -26.20 -24.45
C GLY A 55 34.56 -26.54 -24.32
N THR A 56 34.85 -27.84 -24.18
CA THR A 56 36.19 -28.39 -24.00
C THR A 56 36.53 -29.31 -25.17
N PHE A 57 37.55 -28.94 -25.92
CA PHE A 57 38.07 -29.72 -27.04
C PHE A 57 39.19 -30.65 -26.58
N PRO A 58 39.15 -31.94 -26.95
CA PRO A 58 40.21 -32.87 -26.62
C PRO A 58 41.47 -32.60 -27.45
N GLU A 59 42.59 -33.20 -27.02
CA GLU A 59 43.83 -33.16 -27.79
C GLU A 59 43.61 -33.70 -29.22
N LYS A 60 44.31 -33.11 -30.18
CA LYS A 60 44.36 -33.52 -31.59
C LYS A 60 43.03 -33.40 -32.35
N TYR A 61 42.02 -32.80 -31.74
CA TYR A 61 40.72 -32.52 -32.35
C TYR A 61 40.79 -31.33 -33.32
N PHE A 62 41.15 -30.15 -32.80
CA PHE A 62 40.98 -28.90 -33.54
C PHE A 62 42.03 -28.78 -34.66
N ASN A 63 41.58 -28.67 -35.91
CA ASN A 63 42.49 -28.55 -37.04
C ASN A 63 43.20 -27.18 -37.02
N LYS A 64 44.53 -27.20 -37.10
CA LYS A 64 45.37 -25.99 -37.03
C LYS A 64 44.99 -24.90 -38.05
N LYS A 65 44.38 -25.23 -39.18
CA LYS A 65 44.01 -24.27 -40.24
C LYS A 65 42.50 -23.97 -40.32
N ALA A 66 41.69 -24.52 -39.42
CA ALA A 66 40.25 -24.34 -39.44
C ALA A 66 39.78 -23.20 -38.54
N THR A 67 38.62 -22.65 -38.85
CA THR A 67 37.80 -21.84 -37.94
C THR A 67 36.51 -22.59 -37.62
N LEU A 68 35.97 -22.37 -36.42
CA LEU A 68 34.73 -22.95 -35.96
C LEU A 68 33.81 -21.83 -35.47
N THR A 69 32.65 -21.69 -36.09
CA THR A 69 31.61 -20.74 -35.68
C THR A 69 30.56 -21.51 -34.90
N VAL A 70 30.36 -21.14 -33.65
CA VAL A 70 29.36 -21.73 -32.74
C VAL A 70 28.25 -20.71 -32.47
N THR A 71 27.01 -21.12 -32.74
CA THR A 71 25.81 -20.30 -32.66
C THR A 71 24.76 -21.03 -31.80
N PRO A 72 24.59 -20.63 -30.53
CA PRO A 72 23.51 -21.13 -29.68
C PRO A 72 22.15 -20.56 -30.10
N VAL A 73 21.13 -21.40 -30.10
CA VAL A 73 19.76 -21.04 -30.50
C VAL A 73 18.76 -21.72 -29.56
N LEU A 74 17.78 -20.98 -29.04
CA LEU A 74 16.58 -21.58 -28.45
C LEU A 74 15.58 -21.88 -29.55
N THR A 75 15.26 -23.16 -29.73
CA THR A 75 14.25 -23.64 -30.68
C THR A 75 12.99 -24.03 -29.93
N TYR A 76 11.81 -23.61 -30.38
CA TYR A 76 10.53 -23.89 -29.71
C TYR A 76 9.39 -24.00 -30.73
N ALA A 77 8.22 -24.47 -30.29
CA ALA A 77 7.06 -24.51 -31.15
C ALA A 77 6.71 -23.11 -31.68
N GLY A 78 6.69 -22.94 -33.00
CA GLY A 78 6.40 -21.66 -33.66
C GLY A 78 7.62 -20.78 -33.96
N GLY A 79 8.86 -21.23 -33.68
CA GLY A 79 10.05 -20.54 -34.19
C GLY A 79 11.33 -20.80 -33.40
N GLU A 80 12.31 -19.91 -33.59
CA GLU A 80 13.57 -19.94 -32.88
C GLU A 80 14.04 -18.52 -32.53
N THR A 81 14.88 -18.41 -31.49
CA THR A 81 15.58 -17.18 -31.15
C THR A 81 17.06 -17.51 -30.99
N ALA A 82 17.90 -16.97 -31.88
CA ALA A 82 19.34 -17.05 -31.76
C ALA A 82 19.85 -16.11 -30.66
N PHE A 83 20.93 -16.48 -29.99
CA PHE A 83 21.62 -15.55 -29.10
C PHE A 83 22.47 -14.57 -29.92
N ASP A 84 22.44 -13.29 -29.56
CA ASP A 84 22.99 -12.19 -30.38
C ASP A 84 24.51 -12.30 -30.64
N LYS A 85 25.24 -12.98 -29.76
CA LYS A 85 26.68 -13.17 -29.91
C LYS A 85 26.98 -14.43 -30.73
N VAL A 86 27.80 -14.28 -31.75
CA VAL A 86 28.41 -15.41 -32.48
C VAL A 86 29.83 -15.60 -31.97
N GLN A 87 30.17 -16.82 -31.58
CA GLN A 87 31.54 -17.13 -31.16
C GLN A 87 32.29 -17.84 -32.29
N VAL A 88 33.39 -17.23 -32.71
CA VAL A 88 34.32 -17.83 -33.66
C VAL A 88 35.56 -18.29 -32.90
N LEU A 89 35.98 -19.52 -33.17
CA LEU A 89 37.18 -20.16 -32.65
C LEU A 89 38.11 -20.43 -33.83
N GLN A 90 39.42 -20.48 -33.60
CA GLN A 90 40.38 -20.72 -34.67
C GLN A 90 41.53 -21.64 -34.26
N GLY A 91 42.10 -22.33 -35.24
CA GLY A 91 43.31 -23.12 -35.05
C GLY A 91 44.57 -22.26 -35.09
N GLU A 92 45.67 -22.80 -34.57
CA GLU A 92 46.97 -22.13 -34.40
C GLU A 92 47.58 -21.50 -35.67
N LYS A 93 47.19 -21.95 -36.86
CA LYS A 93 47.71 -21.48 -38.15
C LYS A 93 46.75 -20.56 -38.89
N VAL A 94 45.62 -20.19 -38.28
CA VAL A 94 44.70 -19.17 -38.84
C VAL A 94 45.18 -17.79 -38.40
N GLN A 95 45.37 -16.88 -39.36
CA GLN A 95 45.77 -15.49 -39.10
C GLN A 95 44.56 -14.57 -38.97
N ALA A 96 43.69 -14.87 -38.00
CA ALA A 96 42.59 -13.99 -37.59
C ALA A 96 42.71 -13.69 -36.08
N ASN A 97 41.87 -12.79 -35.55
CA ASN A 97 41.91 -12.39 -34.14
C ASN A 97 40.81 -13.07 -33.31
N ASN A 98 40.58 -14.37 -33.53
CA ASN A 98 39.60 -15.16 -32.77
C ASN A 98 40.27 -15.96 -31.64
N LYS A 99 39.47 -16.50 -30.72
CA LYS A 99 39.96 -17.38 -29.66
C LYS A 99 40.65 -18.61 -30.28
N VAL A 100 41.94 -18.77 -29.99
CA VAL A 100 42.73 -19.90 -30.49
C VAL A 100 42.47 -21.15 -29.64
N ILE A 101 42.20 -22.28 -30.29
CA ILE A 101 42.19 -23.62 -29.69
C ILE A 101 43.44 -24.36 -30.20
N SER A 102 44.28 -24.83 -29.28
CA SER A 102 45.51 -25.54 -29.61
C SER A 102 45.24 -26.95 -30.09
N TYR A 103 46.19 -27.51 -30.85
CA TYR A 103 46.15 -28.92 -31.20
C TYR A 103 46.34 -29.85 -30.00
N THR A 104 46.80 -29.35 -28.85
CA THR A 104 46.79 -30.09 -27.57
C THR A 104 45.49 -29.88 -26.79
N GLY A 105 44.41 -29.48 -27.47
CA GLY A 105 43.12 -29.21 -26.84
C GLY A 105 42.98 -27.78 -26.31
N GLY A 106 41.84 -27.50 -25.70
CA GLY A 106 41.55 -26.20 -25.11
C GLY A 106 40.08 -25.95 -24.88
N ASP A 107 39.78 -24.86 -24.17
CA ASP A 107 38.44 -24.50 -23.76
C ASP A 107 37.98 -23.18 -24.39
N PHE A 108 36.66 -23.04 -24.55
CA PHE A 108 36.01 -21.76 -24.76
C PHE A 108 34.86 -21.57 -23.77
N THR A 109 34.59 -20.30 -23.45
CA THR A 109 33.43 -19.89 -22.67
C THR A 109 32.63 -18.89 -23.49
N TYR A 110 31.36 -19.16 -23.67
CA TYR A 110 30.39 -18.29 -24.32
C TYR A 110 29.39 -17.81 -23.29
N THR A 111 29.14 -16.49 -23.23
CA THR A 111 28.12 -15.91 -22.35
C THR A 111 27.26 -14.92 -23.13
N SER A 112 25.95 -15.14 -23.12
CA SER A 112 24.98 -14.29 -23.80
C SER A 112 23.63 -14.31 -23.06
N ALA A 113 22.75 -13.41 -23.49
CA ALA A 113 21.45 -13.21 -22.90
C ALA A 113 20.45 -12.80 -23.99
N ILE A 114 19.20 -13.22 -23.86
CA ILE A 114 18.11 -12.84 -24.76
C ILE A 114 16.82 -12.55 -23.98
N PRO A 115 15.92 -11.69 -24.50
CA PRO A 115 14.60 -11.51 -23.92
C PRO A 115 13.81 -12.82 -23.88
N TYR A 116 13.20 -13.10 -22.73
CA TYR A 116 12.32 -14.24 -22.55
C TYR A 116 11.02 -14.09 -23.36
N LYS A 117 10.54 -15.21 -23.90
CA LYS A 117 9.22 -15.33 -24.53
C LYS A 117 8.53 -16.56 -23.97
N ASP A 118 7.21 -16.51 -23.82
CA ASP A 118 6.44 -17.60 -23.22
C ASP A 118 6.57 -18.96 -23.93
N ALA A 119 6.80 -18.95 -25.25
CA ALA A 119 7.08 -20.17 -26.01
C ALA A 119 8.40 -20.87 -25.60
N MET A 120 9.33 -20.16 -24.95
CA MET A 120 10.61 -20.71 -24.50
C MET A 120 10.48 -21.67 -23.31
N ARG A 121 9.33 -21.73 -22.62
CA ARG A 121 9.10 -22.76 -21.58
C ARG A 121 9.33 -24.17 -22.12
N MET A 122 8.91 -24.41 -23.36
CA MET A 122 9.09 -25.67 -24.09
C MET A 122 10.09 -25.52 -25.25
N SER A 123 11.26 -24.92 -24.99
CA SER A 123 12.35 -24.84 -25.97
C SER A 123 13.39 -25.95 -25.83
N GLU A 124 14.29 -26.06 -26.80
CA GLU A 124 15.56 -26.77 -26.69
C GLU A 124 16.70 -25.79 -26.99
N LEU A 125 17.71 -25.76 -26.13
CA LEU A 125 18.96 -25.04 -26.41
C LEU A 125 19.81 -25.90 -27.35
N ILE A 126 19.95 -25.44 -28.58
CA ILE A 126 20.68 -26.12 -29.64
C ILE A 126 21.95 -25.32 -29.97
N LEU A 127 23.09 -26.00 -30.02
CA LEU A 127 24.35 -25.44 -30.51
C LEU A 127 24.55 -25.83 -31.97
N ARG A 128 24.49 -24.85 -32.86
CA ARG A 128 24.80 -25.02 -34.28
C ARG A 128 26.27 -24.67 -34.51
N THR A 129 26.96 -25.53 -35.26
CA THR A 129 28.39 -25.38 -35.49
C THR A 129 28.69 -25.45 -36.97
N ASN A 130 29.37 -24.42 -37.49
CA ASN A 130 29.89 -24.37 -38.85
C ASN A 130 31.42 -24.29 -38.81
N ALA A 131 32.09 -25.20 -39.52
CA ALA A 131 33.54 -25.20 -39.65
C ALA A 131 33.96 -24.67 -41.02
N ALA A 132 35.04 -23.89 -41.09
CA ALA A 132 35.60 -23.41 -42.35
C ALA A 132 37.11 -23.62 -42.43
N MET A 133 37.63 -23.84 -43.63
CA MET A 133 39.06 -23.93 -43.93
C MET A 133 39.32 -23.34 -45.32
N GLY A 134 39.79 -22.09 -45.36
CA GLY A 134 39.83 -21.31 -46.59
C GLY A 134 38.41 -21.03 -47.11
N LYS A 135 38.12 -21.36 -48.37
CA LYS A 135 36.79 -21.19 -48.98
C LYS A 135 35.81 -22.32 -48.71
N LYS A 136 36.27 -23.41 -48.09
CA LYS A 136 35.43 -24.60 -47.83
C LYS A 136 34.77 -24.46 -46.47
N THR A 137 33.48 -24.78 -46.41
CA THR A 137 32.68 -24.81 -45.18
C THR A 137 32.05 -26.19 -44.99
N LEU A 138 31.73 -26.53 -43.75
CA LEU A 138 31.05 -27.77 -43.37
C LEU A 138 30.21 -27.55 -42.12
N ASP A 139 28.91 -27.82 -42.21
CA ASP A 139 28.00 -27.81 -41.06
C ASP A 139 28.07 -29.12 -40.28
N PHE A 140 28.08 -29.01 -38.96
CA PHE A 140 28.02 -30.15 -38.05
C PHE A 140 26.56 -30.42 -37.68
N GLU A 141 26.30 -31.62 -37.17
CA GLU A 141 24.99 -31.92 -36.62
C GLU A 141 24.73 -31.03 -35.39
N PRO A 142 23.53 -30.43 -35.26
CA PRO A 142 23.21 -29.60 -34.11
C PRO A 142 23.26 -30.40 -32.80
N VAL A 143 23.83 -29.80 -31.76
CA VAL A 143 23.97 -30.44 -30.44
C VAL A 143 22.95 -29.86 -29.48
N LYS A 144 22.06 -30.69 -28.93
CA LYS A 144 21.16 -30.28 -27.85
C LYS A 144 21.93 -30.18 -26.54
N LEU A 145 21.82 -29.03 -25.89
CA LEU A 145 22.57 -28.69 -24.67
C LEU A 145 21.69 -28.61 -23.41
N ALA A 146 20.45 -28.14 -23.53
CA ALA A 146 19.53 -28.00 -22.41
C ALA A 146 18.06 -28.01 -22.87
N ASP A 147 17.15 -28.27 -21.92
CA ASP A 147 15.70 -28.25 -22.10
C ASP A 147 15.09 -26.99 -21.48
N GLY A 148 14.21 -26.35 -22.25
CA GLY A 148 13.33 -25.25 -21.93
C GLY A 148 13.90 -24.11 -21.10
N VAL A 149 12.99 -23.34 -20.50
CA VAL A 149 13.29 -22.23 -19.62
C VAL A 149 12.28 -22.21 -18.47
N ILE A 150 12.76 -22.26 -17.22
CA ILE A 150 11.95 -22.02 -16.03
C ILE A 150 11.57 -20.53 -15.98
N ALA A 151 10.28 -20.25 -15.85
CA ALA A 151 9.73 -18.90 -15.91
C ALA A 151 9.06 -18.46 -14.60
N THR A 152 9.37 -19.11 -13.47
CA THR A 152 8.76 -18.84 -12.15
C THR A 152 8.83 -17.36 -11.74
N SER A 153 9.88 -16.65 -12.14
CA SER A 153 10.03 -15.21 -11.88
C SER A 153 8.94 -14.33 -12.50
N THR A 154 8.29 -14.81 -13.57
CA THR A 154 7.19 -14.11 -14.26
C THR A 154 5.87 -14.16 -13.49
N LEU A 155 5.77 -14.99 -12.43
CA LEU A 155 4.56 -15.13 -11.63
C LEU A 155 4.28 -13.92 -10.73
N VAL A 156 5.24 -12.98 -10.60
CA VAL A 156 5.12 -11.78 -9.77
C VAL A 156 3.77 -11.07 -9.92
N GLU A 157 3.20 -10.66 -8.80
CA GLU A 157 1.92 -9.96 -8.77
C GLU A 157 2.13 -8.45 -8.68
N LEU A 158 1.64 -7.72 -9.69
CA LEU A 158 1.74 -6.27 -9.81
C LEU A 158 0.54 -5.51 -9.20
N GLY A 159 -0.33 -6.21 -8.45
CA GLY A 159 -1.59 -5.66 -7.95
C GLY A 159 -1.41 -4.39 -7.12
N ALA A 160 -2.17 -3.33 -7.43
CA ALA A 160 -2.05 -2.07 -6.71
C ALA A 160 -2.57 -2.20 -5.27
N ARG A 161 -1.82 -1.65 -4.30
CA ARG A 161 -2.23 -1.46 -2.90
C ARG A 161 -2.39 0.04 -2.60
N PRO A 162 -3.42 0.71 -3.15
CA PRO A 162 -3.63 2.13 -2.91
C PRO A 162 -4.15 2.38 -1.48
N ILE A 163 -3.98 3.61 -1.00
CA ILE A 163 -4.41 4.09 0.31
C ILE A 163 -5.56 5.09 0.13
N MET A 164 -6.70 4.79 0.75
CA MET A 164 -7.84 5.70 0.81
C MET A 164 -7.61 6.76 1.90
N MET A 165 -7.97 8.01 1.64
CA MET A 165 -8.05 9.04 2.69
C MET A 165 -9.43 8.99 3.35
N LYS A 166 -9.46 8.86 4.66
CA LYS A 166 -10.70 8.75 5.44
C LYS A 166 -11.52 10.05 5.38
N ASP A 167 -12.84 9.90 5.45
CA ASP A 167 -13.73 10.99 5.82
C ASP A 167 -13.63 11.30 7.32
N ASN A 168 -14.22 12.41 7.73
CA ASN A 168 -14.37 12.85 9.11
C ASN A 168 -15.86 12.93 9.49
N TYR A 169 -16.71 12.09 8.91
CA TYR A 169 -18.14 12.13 9.16
C TYR A 169 -18.43 11.69 10.59
N VAL A 170 -19.14 12.55 11.32
CA VAL A 170 -19.67 12.27 12.66
C VAL A 170 -21.18 12.39 12.61
N ARG A 171 -21.88 11.30 12.92
CA ARG A 171 -23.35 11.29 12.85
C ARG A 171 -23.98 12.10 13.97
N ILE A 172 -23.37 12.12 15.14
CA ILE A 172 -23.90 12.84 16.30
C ILE A 172 -22.93 13.96 16.66
N VAL A 173 -23.41 15.20 16.58
CA VAL A 173 -22.68 16.39 16.98
C VAL A 173 -23.34 17.00 18.21
N PRO A 174 -22.70 16.91 19.40
CA PRO A 174 -23.22 17.57 20.60
C PRO A 174 -23.13 19.09 20.46
N GLU A 175 -24.24 19.77 20.74
CA GLU A 175 -24.36 21.21 20.87
C GLU A 175 -24.88 21.57 22.26
N SER A 176 -24.47 22.75 22.75
CA SER A 176 -25.02 23.28 23.99
C SER A 176 -25.27 24.78 23.92
N LYS A 177 -26.25 25.23 24.70
CA LYS A 177 -26.55 26.64 24.87
C LYS A 177 -26.63 26.97 26.34
N THR A 178 -25.92 28.01 26.75
CA THR A 178 -25.89 28.48 28.14
C THR A 178 -26.48 29.89 28.25
N ALA A 179 -27.25 30.13 29.30
CA ALA A 179 -27.67 31.46 29.74
C ALA A 179 -27.48 31.62 31.25
N SER A 180 -27.37 32.85 31.72
CA SER A 180 -27.12 33.16 33.13
C SER A 180 -28.23 34.03 33.72
N ILE A 181 -28.72 33.65 34.89
CA ILE A 181 -29.57 34.51 35.72
C ILE A 181 -28.71 35.11 36.82
N ASN A 182 -28.64 36.44 36.91
CA ASN A 182 -27.92 37.12 37.99
C ASN A 182 -28.87 37.54 39.12
N TYR A 183 -28.36 37.49 40.34
CA TYR A 183 -29.12 37.78 41.56
C TYR A 183 -28.59 39.01 42.28
N VAL A 184 -29.50 39.68 42.99
CA VAL A 184 -29.13 40.74 43.93
C VAL A 184 -28.41 40.12 45.13
N ILE A 185 -27.56 40.92 45.81
CA ILE A 185 -26.85 40.49 47.03
C ILE A 185 -27.83 39.89 48.05
N ASN A 186 -27.45 38.77 48.66
CA ASN A 186 -28.25 38.05 49.68
C ASN A 186 -29.68 37.66 49.25
N ARG A 187 -29.96 37.64 47.94
CA ARG A 187 -31.26 37.29 47.37
C ARG A 187 -31.14 36.09 46.42
N SER A 188 -32.24 35.35 46.31
CA SER A 188 -32.40 34.19 45.44
C SER A 188 -33.65 34.25 44.55
N ASP A 189 -34.42 35.33 44.62
CA ASP A 189 -35.54 35.59 43.73
C ASP A 189 -35.05 36.15 42.39
N ILE A 190 -35.65 35.65 41.31
CA ILE A 190 -35.33 36.05 39.95
C ILE A 190 -36.12 37.32 39.61
N ARG A 191 -35.42 38.38 39.21
CA ARG A 191 -36.07 39.62 38.75
C ARG A 191 -36.60 39.44 37.33
N SER A 192 -37.74 40.06 37.02
CA SER A 192 -38.33 40.01 35.67
C SER A 192 -37.41 40.58 34.58
N THR A 193 -36.52 41.51 34.92
CA THR A 193 -35.51 42.07 34.02
C THR A 193 -34.45 41.05 33.60
N GLU A 194 -34.11 40.09 34.47
CA GLU A 194 -33.15 39.02 34.14
C GLU A 194 -33.74 38.09 33.07
N LEU A 195 -35.05 37.80 33.16
CA LEU A 195 -35.76 36.92 32.22
C LEU A 195 -35.92 37.51 30.81
N LYS A 196 -35.61 38.80 30.64
CA LYS A 196 -35.70 39.55 29.38
C LYS A 196 -34.34 39.75 28.71
N LYS A 197 -33.25 39.25 29.30
CA LYS A 197 -31.90 39.35 28.72
C LYS A 197 -31.78 38.52 27.44
N ASP A 198 -30.87 38.94 26.56
CA ASP A 198 -30.67 38.32 25.26
C ASP A 198 -30.20 36.86 25.36
N ASP A 199 -29.36 36.52 26.34
CA ASP A 199 -28.91 35.14 26.55
C ASP A 199 -30.07 34.20 26.93
N ILE A 200 -30.99 34.66 27.78
CA ILE A 200 -32.22 33.93 28.12
C ILE A 200 -33.14 33.79 26.89
N LYS A 201 -33.27 34.84 26.08
CA LYS A 201 -34.03 34.77 24.82
C LYS A 201 -33.42 33.73 23.88
N LEU A 202 -32.11 33.77 23.66
CA LEU A 202 -31.39 32.82 22.81
C LEU A 202 -31.47 31.39 23.34
N LEU A 203 -31.52 31.19 24.67
CA LEU A 203 -31.73 29.86 25.25
C LEU A 203 -33.14 29.33 24.96
N ARG A 204 -34.18 30.17 25.09
CA ARG A 204 -35.56 29.79 24.74
C ARG A 204 -35.68 29.43 23.26
N ASP A 205 -35.10 30.26 22.39
CA ASP A 205 -35.09 30.01 20.95
C ASP A 205 -34.39 28.69 20.63
N PHE A 206 -33.25 28.41 21.28
CA PHE A 206 -32.53 27.14 21.13
C PHE A 206 -33.36 25.93 21.57
N ILE A 207 -34.02 25.98 22.73
CA ILE A 207 -34.91 24.91 23.21
C ILE A 207 -36.06 24.69 22.22
N SER A 208 -36.71 25.77 21.77
CA SER A 208 -37.85 25.68 20.85
C SER A 208 -37.44 25.12 19.49
N GLN A 209 -36.30 25.53 18.94
CA GLN A 209 -35.79 25.03 17.67
C GLN A 209 -35.41 23.54 17.79
N ALA A 210 -34.71 23.16 18.86
CA ALA A 210 -34.35 21.76 19.09
C ALA A 210 -35.59 20.87 19.25
N ASN A 211 -36.65 21.34 19.92
CA ASN A 211 -37.88 20.56 20.06
C ASN A 211 -38.68 20.44 18.74
N ALA A 212 -38.54 21.39 17.82
CA ALA A 212 -39.25 21.39 16.55
C ALA A 212 -38.54 20.59 15.44
N ASP A 213 -37.24 20.34 15.61
CA ASP A 213 -36.37 19.70 14.62
C ASP A 213 -36.13 18.22 14.99
N PRO A 214 -36.65 17.25 14.23
CA PRO A 214 -36.44 15.82 14.50
C PRO A 214 -34.97 15.39 14.47
N SER A 215 -34.09 16.18 13.84
CA SER A 215 -32.64 15.94 13.83
C SER A 215 -31.94 16.45 15.09
N ARG A 216 -32.64 17.10 16.02
CA ARG A 216 -32.07 17.67 17.25
C ARG A 216 -32.69 16.99 18.46
N LEU A 217 -31.91 16.16 19.14
CA LEU A 217 -32.37 15.42 20.31
C LEU A 217 -31.92 16.11 21.59
N LEU A 218 -32.88 16.67 22.34
CA LEU A 218 -32.62 17.25 23.66
C LEU A 218 -32.14 16.17 24.63
N LYS A 219 -30.94 16.37 25.20
CA LYS A 219 -30.30 15.42 26.13
C LYS A 219 -30.50 15.73 27.60
N GLY A 220 -30.61 17.01 27.92
CA GLY A 220 -30.85 17.45 29.29
C GLY A 220 -30.49 18.91 29.51
N ALA A 221 -30.84 19.39 30.70
CA ALA A 221 -30.53 20.73 31.16
C ALA A 221 -29.81 20.66 32.51
N VAL A 222 -28.68 21.39 32.61
CA VAL A 222 -27.85 21.48 33.81
C VAL A 222 -27.95 22.88 34.37
N VAL A 223 -28.28 23.01 35.66
CA VAL A 223 -28.28 24.28 36.38
C VAL A 223 -27.13 24.31 37.37
N SER A 224 -26.12 25.14 37.12
CA SER A 224 -25.01 25.36 38.04
C SER A 224 -25.18 26.70 38.77
N SER A 225 -25.34 26.66 40.10
CA SER A 225 -25.70 27.83 40.90
C SER A 225 -24.66 28.20 41.93
N TYR A 226 -24.45 29.51 42.09
CA TYR A 226 -23.32 30.07 42.82
C TYR A 226 -23.75 31.18 43.78
N ALA A 227 -23.02 31.32 44.90
CA ALA A 227 -22.94 32.58 45.62
C ALA A 227 -21.58 33.26 45.38
N SER A 228 -21.55 34.57 45.64
CA SER A 228 -20.34 35.37 45.51
C SER A 228 -19.52 35.26 46.80
N PRO A 229 -18.17 35.29 46.72
CA PRO A 229 -17.28 35.18 47.88
C PRO A 229 -17.20 36.50 48.67
N ASP A 230 -18.36 37.01 49.11
CA ASP A 230 -18.51 38.28 49.83
C ASP A 230 -19.50 38.18 51.00
N GLY A 231 -19.77 36.98 51.47
CA GLY A 231 -20.63 36.66 52.60
C GLY A 231 -20.10 35.44 53.35
N LYS A 232 -20.63 35.19 54.54
CA LYS A 232 -20.23 34.02 55.33
C LYS A 232 -20.49 32.72 54.55
N LEU A 233 -19.58 31.76 54.65
CA LEU A 233 -19.66 30.50 53.92
C LEU A 233 -20.99 29.76 54.17
N ASP A 234 -21.45 29.70 55.43
CA ASP A 234 -22.71 29.05 55.81
C ASP A 234 -23.95 29.71 55.18
N LEU A 235 -23.90 31.02 54.96
CA LEU A 235 -24.92 31.77 54.24
C LEU A 235 -24.83 31.50 52.73
N ASN A 236 -23.62 31.48 52.17
CA ASN A 236 -23.36 31.26 50.75
C ASN A 236 -23.75 29.85 50.30
N GLU A 237 -23.52 28.83 51.13
CA GLU A 237 -24.03 27.47 50.94
C GLU A 237 -25.56 27.46 50.82
N LYS A 238 -26.27 28.06 51.78
CA LYS A 238 -27.73 28.13 51.75
C LYS A 238 -28.26 28.94 50.57
N LEU A 239 -27.56 30.03 50.23
CA LEU A 239 -27.98 30.96 49.18
C LEU A 239 -27.82 30.37 47.79
N SER A 240 -26.71 29.67 47.53
CA SER A 240 -26.45 28.97 46.27
C SER A 240 -27.49 27.86 46.02
N VAL A 241 -27.88 27.10 47.04
CA VAL A 241 -28.97 26.10 46.96
C VAL A 241 -30.32 26.75 46.60
N LYS A 242 -30.67 27.86 47.27
CA LYS A 242 -31.93 28.57 47.00
C LYS A 242 -31.97 29.16 45.60
N ARG A 243 -30.85 29.69 45.11
CA ARG A 243 -30.70 30.17 43.73
C ARG A 243 -30.87 29.03 42.73
N GLY A 244 -30.23 27.88 42.98
CA GLY A 244 -30.46 26.65 42.23
C GLY A 244 -31.93 26.28 42.15
N SER A 245 -32.62 26.25 43.28
CA SER A 245 -34.06 25.94 43.31
C SER A 245 -34.90 26.92 42.47
N SER A 246 -34.56 28.22 42.48
CA SER A 246 -35.28 29.22 41.69
C SER A 246 -35.01 29.11 40.18
N ALA A 247 -33.75 28.85 39.79
CA ALA A 247 -33.35 28.65 38.41
C ALA A 247 -33.89 27.32 37.86
N ASP A 248 -33.91 26.27 38.68
CA ASP A 248 -34.52 24.97 38.36
C ASP A 248 -36.00 25.13 38.05
N LYS A 249 -36.72 25.86 38.90
CA LYS A 249 -38.15 26.14 38.68
C LYS A 249 -38.36 26.91 37.37
N PHE A 250 -37.49 27.85 37.07
CA PHE A 250 -37.53 28.60 35.82
C PHE A 250 -37.28 27.71 34.61
N ILE A 251 -36.15 26.99 34.57
CA ILE A 251 -35.79 26.17 33.40
C ILE A 251 -36.79 25.04 33.18
N LYS A 252 -37.25 24.36 34.23
CA LYS A 252 -38.26 23.29 34.12
C LYS A 252 -39.54 23.80 33.44
N LYS A 253 -39.96 25.03 33.76
CA LYS A 253 -41.12 25.66 33.13
C LYS A 253 -40.95 25.87 31.62
N GLU A 254 -39.74 26.17 31.16
CA GLU A 254 -39.45 26.31 29.72
C GLU A 254 -39.56 24.96 28.96
N PHE A 255 -39.57 23.84 29.69
CA PHE A 255 -39.68 22.47 29.17
C PHE A 255 -41.03 21.79 29.46
N ASP A 256 -42.01 22.47 30.10
CA ASP A 256 -43.29 21.85 30.52
C ASP A 256 -44.05 21.14 29.37
N LYS A 257 -43.87 21.62 28.14
CA LYS A 257 -44.51 21.07 26.92
C LYS A 257 -43.67 20.05 26.17
N ILE A 258 -42.50 19.69 26.68
CA ILE A 258 -41.52 18.84 26.00
C ILE A 258 -41.51 17.48 26.70
N GLU A 259 -41.98 16.44 26.00
CA GLU A 259 -42.20 15.12 26.61
C GLU A 259 -40.89 14.47 27.09
N VAL A 260 -39.80 14.59 26.32
CA VAL A 260 -38.50 14.02 26.69
C VAL A 260 -37.94 14.63 27.98
N ALA A 261 -38.38 15.83 28.37
CA ALA A 261 -37.93 16.46 29.60
C ALA A 261 -38.53 15.83 30.87
N LYS A 262 -39.57 14.99 30.72
CA LYS A 262 -40.21 14.28 31.83
C LYS A 262 -39.47 13.00 32.24
N THR A 263 -38.47 12.57 31.47
CA THR A 263 -37.68 11.39 31.80
C THR A 263 -36.77 11.65 32.99
N ASP A 264 -36.61 10.65 33.85
CA ASP A 264 -35.71 10.73 35.00
C ASP A 264 -34.28 11.08 34.55
N GLY A 265 -33.67 12.04 35.26
CA GLY A 265 -32.31 12.49 34.99
C GLY A 265 -32.15 13.54 33.88
N PHE A 266 -33.23 14.01 33.24
CA PHE A 266 -33.15 15.07 32.22
C PHE A 266 -32.64 16.41 32.80
N PHE A 267 -33.05 16.73 34.03
CA PHE A 267 -32.58 17.92 34.74
C PHE A 267 -31.56 17.52 35.79
N SER A 268 -30.43 18.22 35.82
CA SER A 268 -29.45 18.11 36.90
C SER A 268 -29.10 19.49 37.46
N SER A 269 -28.82 19.51 38.76
CA SER A 269 -28.56 20.76 39.48
C SER A 269 -27.27 20.61 40.27
N LEU A 270 -26.35 21.54 40.06
CA LEU A 270 -25.07 21.64 40.73
C LEU A 270 -25.05 22.92 41.54
N THR A 271 -24.56 22.83 42.77
CA THR A 271 -24.46 23.98 43.68
C THR A 271 -23.04 24.13 44.17
N THR A 272 -22.52 25.34 44.09
CA THR A 272 -21.20 25.71 44.60
C THR A 272 -21.38 26.93 45.48
N ALA A 273 -21.00 26.84 46.76
CA ALA A 273 -21.17 27.95 47.70
C ALA A 273 -20.47 29.21 47.20
N GLU A 274 -19.19 29.11 46.82
CA GLU A 274 -18.38 30.23 46.35
C GLU A 274 -17.58 29.83 45.11
N ASP A 275 -17.84 30.50 43.99
CA ASP A 275 -17.15 30.28 42.71
C ASP A 275 -15.77 30.98 42.69
N TRP A 276 -14.81 30.46 43.46
CA TRP A 276 -13.48 31.07 43.56
C TRP A 276 -12.69 31.04 42.25
N GLU A 277 -12.87 30.01 41.42
CA GLU A 277 -12.27 29.96 40.08
C GLU A 277 -12.94 30.95 39.13
N GLY A 278 -14.28 31.03 39.13
CA GLY A 278 -14.98 32.07 38.38
C GLY A 278 -14.63 33.48 38.85
N PHE A 279 -14.40 33.69 40.15
CA PHE A 279 -13.91 34.96 40.68
C PHE A 279 -12.53 35.31 40.15
N ARG A 280 -11.60 34.36 40.14
CA ARG A 280 -10.28 34.53 39.51
C ARG A 280 -10.44 34.95 38.05
N THR A 281 -11.22 34.21 37.26
CA THR A 281 -11.42 34.50 35.83
C THR A 281 -12.02 35.89 35.58
N GLU A 282 -13.01 36.33 36.37
CA GLU A 282 -13.59 37.66 36.22
C GLU A 282 -12.56 38.76 36.58
N VAL A 283 -11.77 38.55 37.62
CA VAL A 283 -10.68 39.48 38.01
C VAL A 283 -9.60 39.53 36.92
N GLU A 284 -9.16 38.39 36.40
CA GLU A 284 -8.21 38.27 35.27
C GLU A 284 -8.66 39.02 34.02
N ASN A 285 -9.96 39.07 33.75
CA ASN A 285 -10.51 39.78 32.59
C ASN A 285 -10.90 41.24 32.87
N SER A 286 -10.68 41.72 34.09
CA SER A 286 -11.04 43.08 34.50
C SER A 286 -9.88 44.06 34.44
N THR A 287 -10.21 45.34 34.63
CA THR A 287 -9.29 46.47 34.72
C THR A 287 -9.32 47.13 36.10
N ILE A 288 -9.73 46.39 37.14
CA ILE A 288 -9.84 46.94 38.50
C ILE A 288 -8.46 47.30 39.08
N PRO A 289 -8.39 48.28 40.00
CA PRO A 289 -7.18 48.57 40.76
C PRO A 289 -6.67 47.35 41.53
N ASP A 290 -5.35 47.21 41.67
CA ASP A 290 -4.67 46.15 42.42
C ASP A 290 -5.07 44.70 42.05
N LYS A 291 -5.55 44.50 40.82
CA LYS A 291 -5.88 43.18 40.25
C LYS A 291 -4.79 42.13 40.50
N GLU A 292 -3.52 42.45 40.25
CA GLU A 292 -2.39 41.52 40.42
C GLU A 292 -2.22 41.09 41.89
N LEU A 293 -2.55 41.97 42.84
CA LEU A 293 -2.51 41.65 44.26
C LEU A 293 -3.65 40.71 44.64
N ILE A 294 -4.86 40.93 44.10
CA ILE A 294 -6.01 40.02 44.28
C ILE A 294 -5.69 38.63 43.70
N LEU A 295 -5.16 38.56 42.48
CA LEU A 295 -4.76 37.29 41.85
C LEU A 295 -3.69 36.56 42.66
N ARG A 296 -2.75 37.29 43.26
CA ARG A 296 -1.75 36.72 44.16
C ARG A 296 -2.38 36.12 45.41
N VAL A 297 -3.33 36.81 46.05
CA VAL A 297 -4.06 36.28 47.22
C VAL A 297 -4.82 35.01 46.86
N LEU A 298 -5.50 34.99 45.71
CA LEU A 298 -6.21 33.80 45.22
C LEU A 298 -5.28 32.60 44.95
N SER A 299 -4.02 32.85 44.61
CA SER A 299 -3.01 31.81 44.39
C SER A 299 -2.28 31.38 45.67
N MET A 300 -2.03 32.30 46.60
CA MET A 300 -1.30 32.04 47.84
C MET A 300 -2.13 31.29 48.87
N TYR A 301 -3.41 31.63 48.99
CA TYR A 301 -4.30 31.04 49.98
C TYR A 301 -5.28 30.10 49.29
N SER A 302 -5.57 28.96 49.92
CA SER A 302 -6.62 28.02 49.51
C SER A 302 -7.86 28.11 50.38
N ASP A 303 -7.71 28.58 51.63
CA ASP A 303 -8.80 28.75 52.58
C ASP A 303 -9.72 29.93 52.19
N PRO A 304 -11.03 29.70 52.02
CA PRO A 304 -11.99 30.74 51.61
C PRO A 304 -12.07 31.93 52.56
N GLU A 305 -12.05 31.70 53.88
CA GLU A 305 -12.18 32.78 54.87
C GLU A 305 -10.93 33.66 54.89
N VAL A 306 -9.75 33.04 54.76
CA VAL A 306 -8.48 33.77 54.62
C VAL A 306 -8.47 34.58 53.32
N ARG A 307 -8.87 34.00 52.19
CA ARG A 307 -8.97 34.71 50.91
C ARG A 307 -9.86 35.93 51.02
N GLU A 308 -11.08 35.75 51.54
CA GLU A 308 -12.06 36.82 51.68
C GLU A 308 -11.53 37.95 52.59
N LYS A 309 -10.92 37.60 53.73
CA LYS A 309 -10.34 38.58 54.66
C LYS A 309 -9.23 39.41 54.02
N GLU A 310 -8.28 38.77 53.35
CA GLU A 310 -7.16 39.46 52.70
C GLU A 310 -7.65 40.35 51.55
N ILE A 311 -8.63 39.91 50.75
CA ILE A 311 -9.23 40.71 49.68
C ILE A 311 -10.00 41.91 50.25
N ARG A 312 -10.75 41.74 51.34
CA ARG A 312 -11.50 42.82 51.99
C ARG A 312 -10.61 43.93 52.55
N ASN A 313 -9.37 43.62 52.93
CA ASN A 313 -8.42 44.60 53.45
C ASN A 313 -7.91 45.57 52.35
N MET A 314 -8.12 45.27 51.07
CA MET A 314 -7.70 46.09 49.93
C MET A 314 -8.80 47.11 49.58
N SER A 315 -9.00 48.13 50.42
CA SER A 315 -10.18 49.02 50.39
C SER A 315 -10.60 49.55 49.01
N VAL A 316 -9.68 50.10 48.21
CA VAL A 316 -9.99 50.66 46.87
C VAL A 316 -10.33 49.56 45.85
N ALA A 317 -9.53 48.50 45.81
CA ALA A 317 -9.76 47.37 44.93
C ALA A 317 -11.05 46.63 45.28
N PHE A 318 -11.38 46.51 46.57
CA PHE A 318 -12.58 45.86 47.05
C PHE A 318 -13.86 46.62 46.67
N GLU A 319 -13.86 47.96 46.67
CA GLU A 319 -15.00 48.72 46.17
C GLU A 319 -15.24 48.48 44.67
N ALA A 320 -14.18 48.43 43.86
CA ALA A 320 -14.29 48.06 42.44
C ALA A 320 -14.78 46.61 42.25
N LEU A 321 -14.34 45.68 43.11
CA LEU A 321 -14.85 44.31 43.10
C LEU A 321 -16.35 44.25 43.39
N LYS A 322 -16.86 45.03 44.35
CA LYS A 322 -18.29 45.08 44.69
C LYS A 322 -19.17 45.58 43.55
N THR A 323 -18.68 46.53 42.76
CA THR A 323 -19.46 47.12 41.66
C THR A 323 -19.34 46.32 40.37
N ASP A 324 -18.15 45.82 40.05
CA ASP A 324 -17.83 45.38 38.68
C ASP A 324 -17.68 43.85 38.53
N ILE A 325 -17.41 43.15 39.63
CA ILE A 325 -17.06 41.71 39.62
C ILE A 325 -18.05 40.86 40.42
N LEU A 326 -18.19 41.10 41.72
CA LEU A 326 -19.03 40.31 42.62
C LEU A 326 -20.49 40.18 42.15
N PRO A 327 -21.13 41.20 41.54
CA PRO A 327 -22.47 41.06 40.98
C PRO A 327 -22.57 40.01 39.86
N LYS A 328 -21.50 39.81 39.08
CA LYS A 328 -21.45 38.81 37.99
C LYS A 328 -21.30 37.38 38.51
N LEU A 329 -20.85 37.19 39.74
CA LEU A 329 -20.69 35.88 40.37
C LEU A 329 -21.93 35.39 41.10
N ARG A 330 -22.87 36.30 41.40
CA ARG A 330 -24.17 35.96 41.97
C ARG A 330 -25.06 35.42 40.88
N ARG A 331 -24.83 34.18 40.42
CA ARG A 331 -25.47 33.66 39.22
C ARG A 331 -25.91 32.21 39.31
N SER A 332 -26.88 31.86 38.47
CA SER A 332 -27.19 30.49 38.08
C SER A 332 -26.97 30.38 36.57
N LYS A 333 -26.07 29.49 36.15
CA LYS A 333 -25.83 29.15 34.75
C LYS A 333 -26.72 27.98 34.38
N MET A 334 -27.50 28.12 33.31
CA MET A 334 -28.37 27.07 32.79
C MET A 334 -27.85 26.66 31.43
N THR A 335 -27.46 25.39 31.29
CA THR A 335 -26.92 24.84 30.06
C THR A 335 -27.85 23.75 29.54
N VAL A 336 -28.36 23.91 28.32
CA VAL A 336 -29.15 22.90 27.62
C VAL A 336 -28.26 22.19 26.62
N ASN A 337 -28.27 20.86 26.65
CA ASN A 337 -27.49 20.00 25.77
C ASN A 337 -28.39 19.32 24.73
N VAL A 338 -27.96 19.32 23.49
CA VAL A 338 -28.66 18.75 22.33
C VAL A 338 -27.68 17.91 21.52
N ASP A 339 -28.10 16.73 21.11
CA ASP A 339 -27.39 15.94 20.10
C ASP A 339 -27.99 16.25 18.72
N VAL A 340 -27.21 16.81 17.80
CA VAL A 340 -27.62 16.97 16.40
C VAL A 340 -27.29 15.69 15.65
N ILE A 341 -28.33 15.01 15.16
CA ILE A 341 -28.28 13.72 14.47
C ILE A 341 -28.29 13.97 12.96
N GLY A 342 -27.18 13.67 12.31
CA GLY A 342 -27.05 13.66 10.86
C GLY A 342 -27.89 12.55 10.20
N ARG A 343 -27.99 12.61 8.88
CA ARG A 343 -28.73 11.61 8.08
C ARG A 343 -28.31 10.17 8.40
N SER A 344 -29.26 9.24 8.32
CA SER A 344 -28.99 7.79 8.33
C SER A 344 -28.23 7.35 7.08
N ASP A 345 -27.67 6.14 7.08
CA ASP A 345 -26.90 5.61 5.94
C ASP A 345 -27.78 5.45 4.70
N GLU A 346 -29.02 5.00 4.90
CA GLU A 346 -30.03 4.87 3.85
C GLU A 346 -30.38 6.24 3.26
N GLN A 347 -30.53 7.26 4.12
CA GLN A 347 -30.79 8.63 3.67
C GLN A 347 -29.60 9.22 2.90
N ILE A 348 -28.37 9.02 3.38
CA ILE A 348 -27.15 9.48 2.68
C ILE A 348 -27.05 8.81 1.31
N LEU A 349 -27.20 7.48 1.24
CA LEU A 349 -27.14 6.75 -0.01
C LEU A 349 -28.25 7.15 -0.99
N SER A 350 -29.49 7.27 -0.50
CA SER A 350 -30.62 7.71 -1.33
C SER A 350 -30.38 9.12 -1.88
N GLN A 351 -29.89 10.02 -1.04
CA GLN A 351 -29.59 11.40 -1.44
C GLN A 351 -28.42 11.44 -2.44
N MET A 352 -27.35 10.67 -2.18
CA MET A 352 -26.19 10.59 -3.06
C MET A 352 -26.53 10.00 -4.44
N ARG A 353 -27.56 9.17 -4.53
CA ARG A 353 -28.05 8.61 -5.81
C ARG A 353 -29.01 9.55 -6.55
N SER A 354 -29.74 10.40 -5.84
CA SER A 354 -30.78 11.26 -6.42
C SER A 354 -30.31 12.69 -6.67
N ASP A 355 -29.83 13.38 -5.64
CA ASP A 355 -29.27 14.73 -5.72
C ASP A 355 -28.12 14.89 -4.71
N PRO A 356 -26.87 14.66 -5.14
CA PRO A 356 -25.69 14.81 -4.29
C PRO A 356 -25.44 16.24 -3.79
N SER A 357 -26.04 17.27 -4.41
CA SER A 357 -25.68 18.67 -4.16
C SER A 357 -26.09 19.18 -2.77
N VAL A 358 -27.04 18.50 -2.13
CA VAL A 358 -27.53 18.81 -0.78
C VAL A 358 -26.77 18.09 0.34
N LEU A 359 -25.81 17.22 -0.03
CA LEU A 359 -24.93 16.55 0.92
C LEU A 359 -23.71 17.42 1.23
N SER A 360 -23.30 17.41 2.49
CA SER A 360 -22.01 17.97 2.90
C SER A 360 -20.85 17.15 2.33
N LEU A 361 -19.64 17.75 2.30
CA LEU A 361 -18.43 17.04 1.87
C LEU A 361 -18.23 15.73 2.65
N GLU A 362 -18.42 15.75 3.97
CA GLU A 362 -18.19 14.55 4.79
C GLU A 362 -19.24 13.47 4.52
N GLU A 363 -20.52 13.81 4.32
CA GLU A 363 -21.54 12.83 3.90
C GLU A 363 -21.22 12.24 2.52
N MET A 364 -20.77 13.06 1.56
CA MET A 364 -20.39 12.58 0.23
C MET A 364 -19.20 11.63 0.29
N LEU A 365 -18.17 11.95 1.07
CA LEU A 365 -17.00 11.07 1.23
C LEU A 365 -17.38 9.78 1.98
N TYR A 366 -18.18 9.89 3.04
CA TYR A 366 -18.65 8.77 3.85
C TYR A 366 -19.53 7.81 3.04
N SER A 367 -20.35 8.32 2.11
CA SER A 367 -21.18 7.49 1.23
C SER A 367 -20.40 6.43 0.46
N GLY A 368 -19.14 6.71 0.11
CA GLY A 368 -18.25 5.75 -0.55
C GLY A 368 -17.90 4.56 0.34
N THR A 369 -17.93 4.71 1.67
CA THR A 369 -17.67 3.62 2.63
C THR A 369 -18.87 2.70 2.84
N LEU A 370 -20.06 3.16 2.44
CA LEU A 370 -21.33 2.45 2.62
C LEU A 370 -21.63 1.44 1.48
N THR A 371 -20.75 1.32 0.48
CA THR A 371 -20.92 0.41 -0.65
C THR A 371 -19.66 -0.41 -0.94
N ASN A 372 -19.88 -1.68 -1.30
CA ASN A 372 -18.82 -2.60 -1.76
C ASN A 372 -18.69 -2.61 -3.28
N ASP A 373 -19.62 -2.02 -4.03
CA ASP A 373 -19.51 -1.88 -5.48
C ASP A 373 -18.55 -0.75 -5.83
N ASN A 374 -17.37 -1.10 -6.37
CA ASN A 374 -16.37 -0.13 -6.78
C ASN A 374 -16.86 0.81 -7.90
N SER A 375 -17.81 0.37 -8.74
CA SER A 375 -18.38 1.23 -9.79
C SER A 375 -19.26 2.34 -9.19
N GLU A 376 -20.09 2.00 -8.20
CA GLU A 376 -20.89 2.97 -7.45
C GLU A 376 -20.00 3.88 -6.60
N LYS A 377 -19.04 3.31 -5.87
CA LYS A 377 -18.06 4.05 -5.06
C LYS A 377 -17.29 5.09 -5.89
N LEU A 378 -16.93 4.75 -7.13
CA LEU A 378 -16.28 5.67 -8.05
C LEU A 378 -17.18 6.88 -8.37
N LYS A 379 -18.46 6.65 -8.70
CA LYS A 379 -19.42 7.72 -8.97
C LYS A 379 -19.57 8.64 -7.76
N PHE A 380 -19.59 8.09 -6.56
CA PHE A 380 -19.73 8.86 -5.33
C PHE A 380 -18.53 9.79 -5.10
N TYR A 381 -17.30 9.27 -5.18
CA TYR A 381 -16.12 10.13 -5.03
C TYR A 381 -15.95 11.11 -6.19
N GLN A 382 -16.39 10.78 -7.41
CA GLN A 382 -16.43 11.73 -8.53
C GLN A 382 -17.41 12.88 -8.28
N ALA A 383 -18.59 12.60 -7.71
CA ALA A 383 -19.54 13.62 -7.30
C ALA A 383 -18.92 14.53 -6.23
N ALA A 384 -18.27 13.95 -5.21
CA ALA A 384 -17.56 14.70 -4.17
C ALA A 384 -16.44 15.60 -4.75
N ALA A 385 -15.65 15.06 -5.68
CA ALA A 385 -14.57 15.80 -6.34
C ALA A 385 -15.08 16.93 -7.24
N SER A 386 -16.28 16.77 -7.82
CA SER A 386 -16.93 17.80 -8.64
C SER A 386 -17.52 18.92 -7.78
N ALA A 387 -18.21 18.58 -6.70
CA ALA A 387 -18.78 19.55 -5.75
C ALA A 387 -17.70 20.30 -4.96
N PHE A 388 -16.60 19.61 -4.62
CA PHE A 388 -15.50 20.13 -3.81
C PHE A 388 -14.16 19.98 -4.52
N PRO A 389 -13.88 20.77 -5.57
CA PRO A 389 -12.71 20.58 -6.44
C PRO A 389 -11.37 20.78 -5.74
N LYS A 390 -11.32 21.44 -4.58
CA LYS A 390 -10.11 21.63 -3.76
C LYS A 390 -9.95 20.57 -2.66
N CYS A 391 -10.82 19.56 -2.59
CA CYS A 391 -10.70 18.48 -1.61
C CYS A 391 -9.74 17.40 -2.11
N ILE A 392 -8.54 17.32 -1.51
CA ILE A 392 -7.55 16.28 -1.81
C ILE A 392 -8.13 14.86 -1.62
N ARG A 393 -8.92 14.64 -0.57
CA ARG A 393 -9.50 13.33 -0.22
C ARG A 393 -10.40 12.82 -1.33
N ALA A 394 -11.20 13.70 -1.93
CA ALA A 394 -12.10 13.33 -3.02
C ALA A 394 -11.31 12.86 -4.26
N HIS A 395 -10.35 13.65 -4.74
CA HIS A 395 -9.53 13.27 -5.92
C HIS A 395 -8.65 12.04 -5.64
N ASN A 396 -8.06 11.94 -4.45
CA ASN A 396 -7.30 10.75 -4.05
C ASN A 396 -8.17 9.50 -4.05
N ASN A 397 -9.39 9.58 -3.50
CA ASN A 397 -10.27 8.43 -3.39
C ASN A 397 -10.86 8.03 -4.74
N VAL A 398 -11.04 8.96 -5.70
CA VAL A 398 -11.29 8.60 -7.11
C VAL A 398 -10.14 7.75 -7.67
N GLY A 399 -8.89 8.18 -7.47
CA GLY A 399 -7.70 7.43 -7.89
C GLY A 399 -7.59 6.04 -7.24
N TYR A 400 -7.86 5.96 -5.94
CA TYR A 400 -7.90 4.71 -5.18
C TYR A 400 -8.88 3.71 -5.80
N VAL A 401 -10.12 4.14 -6.08
CA VAL A 401 -11.15 3.24 -6.64
C VAL A 401 -10.83 2.85 -8.08
N LEU A 402 -10.28 3.76 -8.88
CA LEU A 402 -9.84 3.45 -10.24
C LEU A 402 -8.74 2.39 -10.28
N LEU A 403 -7.81 2.39 -9.32
CA LEU A 403 -6.82 1.33 -9.17
C LEU A 403 -7.45 -0.01 -8.77
N ALA A 404 -8.44 0.00 -7.88
CA ALA A 404 -9.20 -1.21 -7.54
C ALA A 404 -10.02 -1.76 -8.72
N LEU A 405 -10.38 -0.91 -9.68
CA LEU A 405 -11.03 -1.28 -10.95
C LEU A 405 -10.04 -1.63 -12.07
N ASN A 406 -8.74 -1.69 -11.78
CA ASN A 406 -7.68 -1.92 -12.78
C ASN A 406 -7.69 -0.89 -13.93
N ARG A 407 -7.96 0.39 -13.63
CA ARG A 407 -7.98 1.54 -14.56
C ARG A 407 -6.88 2.55 -14.23
N PRO A 408 -5.59 2.17 -14.33
CA PRO A 408 -4.49 2.98 -13.83
C PRO A 408 -4.27 4.29 -14.60
N ASP A 409 -4.57 4.34 -15.89
CA ASP A 409 -4.47 5.57 -16.68
C ASP A 409 -5.40 6.67 -16.18
N GLU A 410 -6.65 6.31 -15.89
CA GLU A 410 -7.63 7.24 -15.32
C GLU A 410 -7.29 7.57 -13.86
N ALA A 411 -6.75 6.61 -13.11
CA ALA A 411 -6.29 6.84 -11.75
C ALA A 411 -5.21 7.93 -11.72
N LEU A 412 -4.23 7.89 -12.63
CA LEU A 412 -3.19 8.92 -12.75
C LEU A 412 -3.79 10.31 -12.96
N VAL A 413 -4.83 10.44 -13.81
CA VAL A 413 -5.51 11.73 -14.02
C VAL A 413 -6.11 12.27 -12.72
N ALA A 414 -6.78 11.43 -11.93
CA ALA A 414 -7.36 11.84 -10.65
C ALA A 414 -6.29 12.14 -9.59
N LEU A 415 -5.23 11.34 -9.54
CA LEU A 415 -4.14 11.49 -8.57
C LEU A 415 -3.27 12.70 -8.85
N GLU A 416 -3.05 13.08 -10.12
CA GLU A 416 -2.36 14.33 -10.45
C GLU A 416 -3.18 15.56 -10.05
N LYS A 417 -4.53 15.48 -10.08
CA LYS A 417 -5.38 16.53 -9.48
C LYS A 417 -5.21 16.61 -7.97
N ALA A 418 -5.15 15.46 -7.28
CA ALA A 418 -4.89 15.43 -5.84
C ALA A 418 -3.51 16.02 -5.49
N LYS A 419 -2.48 15.66 -6.27
CA LYS A 419 -1.10 16.15 -6.13
C LYS A 419 -0.99 17.66 -6.34
N ALA A 420 -1.74 18.21 -7.29
CA ALA A 420 -1.80 19.66 -7.53
C ALA A 420 -2.41 20.45 -6.37
N ILE A 421 -3.28 19.83 -5.56
CA ILE A 421 -3.81 20.41 -4.32
C ILE A 421 -2.76 20.30 -3.22
N GLN A 422 -2.25 19.10 -2.98
CA GLN A 422 -1.18 18.84 -2.04
C GLN A 422 -0.46 17.53 -2.39
N ASN A 423 0.87 17.61 -2.51
CA ASN A 423 1.73 16.47 -2.83
C ASN A 423 2.20 15.74 -1.55
N ASN A 424 1.27 15.09 -0.84
CA ASN A 424 1.58 14.32 0.37
C ASN A 424 1.90 12.84 0.07
N ASP A 425 2.34 12.12 1.10
CA ASP A 425 2.81 10.74 0.98
C ASP A 425 1.71 9.73 0.58
N VAL A 426 0.44 9.98 0.91
CA VAL A 426 -0.68 9.13 0.46
C VAL A 426 -0.88 9.27 -1.05
N VAL A 427 -0.83 10.50 -1.57
CA VAL A 427 -0.94 10.75 -3.02
C VAL A 427 0.25 10.15 -3.76
N LYS A 428 1.48 10.33 -3.25
CA LYS A 428 2.70 9.71 -3.83
C LYS A 428 2.60 8.19 -3.85
N ASN A 429 2.17 7.57 -2.76
CA ASN A 429 1.94 6.12 -2.72
C ASN A 429 1.00 5.67 -3.83
N ASN A 430 -0.14 6.36 -3.99
CA ASN A 430 -1.14 5.99 -4.99
C ASN A 430 -0.66 6.24 -6.41
N LEU A 431 0.11 7.30 -6.67
CA LEU A 431 0.79 7.52 -7.95
C LEU A 431 1.79 6.40 -8.24
N GLY A 432 2.59 6.01 -7.24
CA GLY A 432 3.52 4.88 -7.36
C GLY A 432 2.80 3.58 -7.72
N MET A 433 1.66 3.30 -7.06
CA MET A 433 0.81 2.14 -7.37
C MET A 433 0.21 2.21 -8.78
N ALA A 434 -0.18 3.39 -9.25
CA ALA A 434 -0.70 3.57 -10.60
C ALA A 434 0.37 3.33 -11.67
N TYR A 435 1.59 3.83 -11.46
CA TYR A 435 2.71 3.53 -12.35
C TYR A 435 3.11 2.06 -12.32
N LEU A 436 3.09 1.42 -11.13
CA LEU A 436 3.37 0.00 -10.98
C LEU A 436 2.37 -0.87 -11.75
N ALA A 437 1.07 -0.57 -11.64
CA ALA A 437 0.02 -1.26 -12.37
C ALA A 437 0.15 -1.12 -13.91
N LYS A 438 0.78 -0.03 -14.39
CA LYS A 438 1.12 0.15 -15.81
C LYS A 438 2.42 -0.54 -16.24
N GLY A 439 3.20 -1.06 -15.30
CA GLY A 439 4.54 -1.57 -15.56
C GLY A 439 5.63 -0.50 -15.71
N ASP A 440 5.34 0.78 -15.42
CA ASP A 440 6.35 1.85 -15.40
C ASP A 440 7.11 1.83 -14.07
N LEU A 441 8.00 0.84 -13.94
CA LEU A 441 8.73 0.56 -12.69
C LEU A 441 9.61 1.74 -12.26
N ALA A 442 10.15 2.50 -13.22
CA ALA A 442 11.02 3.64 -12.92
C ALA A 442 10.23 4.76 -12.25
N LYS A 443 9.08 5.15 -12.80
CA LYS A 443 8.23 6.17 -12.17
C LYS A 443 7.60 5.69 -10.86
N ALA A 444 7.23 4.41 -10.78
CA ALA A 444 6.72 3.84 -9.55
C ALA A 444 7.74 3.98 -8.40
N GLU A 445 8.99 3.59 -8.65
CA GLU A 445 10.09 3.73 -7.69
C GLU A 445 10.38 5.18 -7.32
N GLU A 446 10.37 6.10 -8.30
CA GLU A 446 10.53 7.53 -8.05
C GLU A 446 9.47 8.05 -7.06
N GLN A 447 8.19 7.72 -7.28
CA GLN A 447 7.12 8.14 -6.38
C GLN A 447 7.31 7.58 -4.96
N PHE A 448 7.58 6.29 -4.82
CA PHE A 448 7.77 5.66 -3.52
C PHE A 448 8.99 6.22 -2.78
N ASN A 449 10.11 6.46 -3.46
CA ASN A 449 11.32 7.01 -2.86
C ASN A 449 11.22 8.50 -2.52
N SER A 450 10.28 9.23 -3.13
CA SER A 450 10.03 10.65 -2.82
C SER A 450 9.18 10.87 -1.55
N MET A 451 8.69 9.80 -0.92
CA MET A 451 7.90 9.86 0.31
C MET A 451 8.77 10.23 1.51
N THR A 452 8.22 11.00 2.45
CA THR A 452 8.94 11.35 3.69
C THR A 452 8.98 10.19 4.68
N ALA A 453 7.96 9.33 4.66
CA ALA A 453 7.92 8.10 5.43
C ALA A 453 7.43 6.94 4.55
N ALA A 454 8.18 5.83 4.54
CA ALA A 454 7.76 4.62 3.85
C ALA A 454 6.55 3.98 4.55
N THR A 455 5.53 3.62 3.78
CA THR A 455 4.34 2.90 4.25
C THR A 455 4.52 1.39 3.98
N ALA A 456 3.63 0.56 4.52
CA ALA A 456 3.63 -0.88 4.21
C ALA A 456 3.36 -1.11 2.72
N GLU A 457 2.47 -0.31 2.14
CA GLU A 457 2.10 -0.31 0.73
C GLU A 457 3.28 0.09 -0.16
N SER A 458 3.98 1.18 0.14
CA SER A 458 5.11 1.62 -0.69
C SER A 458 6.30 0.66 -0.61
N ARG A 459 6.57 0.08 0.57
CA ARG A 459 7.55 -1.00 0.73
C ARG A 459 7.18 -2.24 -0.08
N TRP A 460 5.90 -2.63 -0.05
CA TRP A 460 5.40 -3.72 -0.88
C TRP A 460 5.62 -3.43 -2.37
N GLY A 461 5.29 -2.22 -2.84
CA GLY A 461 5.49 -1.80 -4.23
C GLY A 461 6.96 -1.83 -4.65
N LEU A 462 7.87 -1.33 -3.81
CA LEU A 462 9.31 -1.43 -4.03
C LEU A 462 9.79 -2.90 -4.04
N GLY A 463 9.21 -3.76 -3.19
CA GLY A 463 9.50 -5.19 -3.16
C GLY A 463 9.11 -5.88 -4.47
N VAL A 464 7.96 -5.51 -5.05
CA VAL A 464 7.54 -5.99 -6.38
C VAL A 464 8.53 -5.58 -7.45
N ILE A 465 8.93 -4.31 -7.48
CA ILE A 465 9.93 -3.79 -8.42
C ILE A 465 11.25 -4.56 -8.29
N ALA A 466 11.66 -4.86 -7.05
CA ALA A 466 12.88 -5.64 -6.79
C ALA A 466 12.77 -7.08 -7.33
N ILE A 467 11.64 -7.78 -7.17
CA ILE A 467 11.44 -9.10 -7.80
C ILE A 467 11.56 -8.98 -9.31
N THR A 468 10.89 -7.99 -9.92
CA THR A 468 10.91 -7.82 -11.37
C THR A 468 12.32 -7.58 -11.88
N ARG A 469 13.18 -6.88 -11.13
CA ARG A 469 14.59 -6.66 -11.48
C ARG A 469 15.54 -7.80 -11.14
N GLY A 470 15.06 -8.87 -10.50
CA GLY A 470 15.90 -9.97 -10.03
C GLY A 470 16.66 -9.69 -8.71
N GLU A 471 16.31 -8.61 -8.01
CA GLU A 471 16.90 -8.18 -6.74
C GLU A 471 16.25 -8.90 -5.55
N TYR A 472 16.28 -10.24 -5.52
CA TYR A 472 15.46 -11.05 -4.59
C TYR A 472 15.77 -10.82 -3.10
N ASP A 473 17.04 -10.60 -2.75
CA ASP A 473 17.44 -10.23 -1.39
C ASP A 473 16.77 -8.94 -0.92
N LYS A 474 16.81 -7.91 -1.78
CA LYS A 474 16.17 -6.62 -1.51
C LYS A 474 14.66 -6.77 -1.43
N ALA A 475 14.06 -7.57 -2.30
CA ALA A 475 12.62 -7.84 -2.28
C ALA A 475 12.18 -8.46 -0.95
N VAL A 476 12.87 -9.51 -0.47
CA VAL A 476 12.57 -10.15 0.83
C VAL A 476 12.66 -9.14 1.98
N ASN A 477 13.68 -8.28 1.99
CA ASN A 477 13.83 -7.26 3.02
C ASN A 477 12.71 -6.21 2.98
N LEU A 478 12.25 -5.83 1.78
CA LEU A 478 11.19 -4.84 1.59
C LEU A 478 9.82 -5.35 2.01
N PHE A 479 9.48 -6.62 1.71
CA PHE A 479 8.23 -7.22 2.17
C PHE A 479 8.20 -7.47 3.69
N GLY A 480 9.36 -7.64 4.32
CA GLY A 480 9.45 -7.85 5.76
C GLY A 480 8.89 -9.21 6.18
N THR A 481 8.07 -9.23 7.23
CA THR A 481 7.59 -10.47 7.88
C THR A 481 6.13 -10.79 7.58
N GLU A 482 5.37 -9.89 6.94
CA GLU A 482 3.97 -10.13 6.63
C GLU A 482 3.85 -11.18 5.50
N PRO A 483 3.23 -12.35 5.77
CA PRO A 483 3.13 -13.40 4.76
C PRO A 483 2.30 -12.95 3.56
N CYS A 484 2.89 -12.99 2.38
CA CYS A 484 2.19 -12.75 1.13
C CYS A 484 2.83 -13.53 -0.02
N PHE A 485 2.07 -13.68 -1.11
CA PHE A 485 2.51 -14.40 -2.31
C PHE A 485 3.87 -13.92 -2.83
N ASN A 486 4.04 -12.61 -3.01
CA ASN A 486 5.29 -12.06 -3.54
C ASN A 486 6.48 -12.26 -2.60
N LEU A 487 6.27 -12.26 -1.27
CA LEU A 487 7.35 -12.60 -0.32
C LEU A 487 7.78 -14.07 -0.50
N ALA A 488 6.84 -15.00 -0.59
CA ALA A 488 7.15 -16.41 -0.83
C ALA A 488 7.84 -16.61 -2.18
N LEU A 489 7.40 -15.90 -3.22
CA LEU A 489 8.02 -15.93 -4.54
C LEU A 489 9.47 -15.42 -4.48
N ALA A 490 9.73 -14.30 -3.82
CA ALA A 490 11.08 -13.76 -3.67
C ALA A 490 12.00 -14.72 -2.90
N GLN A 491 11.50 -15.36 -1.85
CA GLN A 491 12.23 -16.38 -1.09
C GLN A 491 12.58 -17.59 -1.96
N LEU A 492 11.62 -18.09 -2.75
CA LEU A 492 11.82 -19.20 -3.67
C LEU A 492 12.88 -18.87 -4.74
N LEU A 493 12.79 -17.68 -5.35
CA LEU A 493 13.68 -17.24 -6.42
C LEU A 493 15.11 -16.97 -5.92
N LYS A 494 15.27 -16.60 -4.65
CA LYS A 494 16.58 -16.55 -3.99
C LYS A 494 17.14 -17.94 -3.65
N GLY A 495 16.30 -18.98 -3.67
CA GLY A 495 16.68 -20.36 -3.35
C GLY A 495 16.32 -20.82 -1.93
N ASP A 496 15.62 -20.01 -1.13
CA ASP A 496 15.14 -20.40 0.21
C ASP A 496 13.76 -21.06 0.13
N VAL A 497 13.75 -22.28 -0.41
CA VAL A 497 12.53 -23.06 -0.70
C VAL A 497 11.75 -23.39 0.59
N THR A 498 12.45 -23.71 1.68
CA THR A 498 11.82 -24.03 2.97
C THR A 498 11.13 -22.82 3.58
N ARG A 499 11.74 -21.63 3.52
CA ARG A 499 11.08 -20.41 4.00
C ARG A 499 9.91 -20.02 3.12
N ALA A 500 10.02 -20.18 1.79
CA ALA A 500 8.90 -19.96 0.87
C ALA A 500 7.69 -20.83 1.25
N LYS A 501 7.92 -22.12 1.58
CA LYS A 501 6.89 -23.03 2.09
C LYS A 501 6.23 -22.50 3.36
N ALA A 502 7.03 -22.14 4.36
CA ALA A 502 6.53 -21.63 5.64
C ALA A 502 5.70 -20.34 5.47
N THR A 503 6.13 -19.44 4.59
CA THR A 503 5.40 -18.22 4.26
C THR A 503 4.05 -18.54 3.62
N LEU A 504 4.00 -19.45 2.63
CA LEU A 504 2.76 -19.86 1.98
C LEU A 504 1.77 -20.49 2.97
N ASP A 505 2.25 -21.38 3.83
CA ASP A 505 1.43 -22.05 4.85
C ASP A 505 0.87 -21.06 5.90
N SER A 506 1.49 -19.89 6.04
CA SER A 506 1.08 -18.84 7.00
C SER A 506 0.17 -17.78 6.38
N MET A 507 -0.09 -17.81 5.07
CA MET A 507 -0.96 -16.84 4.40
C MET A 507 -2.42 -17.09 4.78
N LYS A 508 -3.13 -16.01 5.14
CA LYS A 508 -4.57 -16.05 5.46
C LYS A 508 -5.47 -15.96 4.24
N ASP A 509 -4.95 -15.35 3.17
CA ASP A 509 -5.66 -15.17 1.89
C ASP A 509 -4.69 -15.52 0.75
N ALA A 510 -5.10 -16.47 -0.09
CA ALA A 510 -4.36 -16.92 -1.26
C ALA A 510 -4.76 -16.16 -2.54
N GLY A 511 -5.78 -15.31 -2.46
CA GLY A 511 -6.39 -14.62 -3.59
C GLY A 511 -7.13 -15.58 -4.55
N PRO A 512 -7.99 -15.04 -5.42
CA PRO A 512 -8.79 -15.84 -6.35
C PRO A 512 -8.01 -16.33 -7.58
N SER A 513 -6.79 -15.84 -7.82
CA SER A 513 -6.03 -16.11 -9.05
C SER A 513 -5.44 -17.52 -9.14
N GLY A 514 -5.34 -18.22 -8.00
CA GLY A 514 -4.65 -19.51 -7.90
C GLY A 514 -3.11 -19.41 -7.92
N LYS A 515 -2.51 -18.21 -8.02
CA LYS A 515 -1.05 -18.05 -8.07
C LYS A 515 -0.33 -18.58 -6.82
N ALA A 516 -0.85 -18.32 -5.63
CA ALA A 516 -0.25 -18.81 -4.39
C ALA A 516 -0.30 -20.35 -4.29
N ALA A 517 -1.42 -20.96 -4.70
CA ALA A 517 -1.54 -22.41 -4.79
C ALA A 517 -0.63 -23.02 -5.87
N TYR A 518 -0.42 -22.32 -6.99
CA TYR A 518 0.51 -22.75 -8.01
C TYR A 518 1.97 -22.69 -7.50
N LEU A 519 2.34 -21.62 -6.79
CA LEU A 519 3.66 -21.51 -6.17
C LEU A 519 3.89 -22.58 -5.10
N LYS A 520 2.85 -22.91 -4.32
CA LYS A 520 2.85 -24.08 -3.42
C LYS A 520 3.21 -25.36 -4.17
N ALA A 521 2.66 -25.55 -5.37
CA ALA A 521 3.02 -26.70 -6.19
C ALA A 521 4.50 -26.71 -6.59
N VAL A 522 5.01 -25.57 -7.07
CA VAL A 522 6.43 -25.40 -7.43
C VAL A 522 7.36 -25.67 -6.23
N VAL A 523 7.01 -25.14 -5.05
CA VAL A 523 7.73 -25.41 -3.80
C VAL A 523 7.76 -26.91 -3.50
N GLY A 524 6.62 -27.61 -3.61
CA GLY A 524 6.55 -29.06 -3.43
C GLY A 524 7.46 -29.81 -4.41
N ALA A 525 7.46 -29.43 -5.68
CA ALA A 525 8.31 -30.04 -6.70
C ALA A 525 9.81 -29.85 -6.43
N ARG A 526 10.23 -28.66 -5.98
CA ARG A 526 11.63 -28.37 -5.62
C ARG A 526 12.07 -29.09 -4.34
N LEU A 527 11.15 -29.35 -3.41
CA LEU A 527 11.40 -30.11 -2.18
C LEU A 527 11.26 -31.63 -2.34
N ASP A 528 10.87 -32.11 -3.52
CA ASP A 528 10.48 -33.51 -3.75
C ASP A 528 9.30 -33.99 -2.88
N ASP A 529 8.45 -33.04 -2.43
CA ASP A 529 7.21 -33.31 -1.69
C ASP A 529 6.04 -33.41 -2.66
N LYS A 530 5.83 -34.63 -3.18
CA LYS A 530 4.77 -34.93 -4.16
C LYS A 530 3.37 -34.58 -3.63
N ASN A 531 3.10 -34.77 -2.34
CA ASN A 531 1.78 -34.52 -1.78
C ASN A 531 1.47 -33.02 -1.73
N TYR A 532 2.45 -32.22 -1.29
CA TYR A 532 2.36 -30.77 -1.28
C TYR A 532 2.21 -30.21 -2.71
N MET A 533 2.98 -30.77 -3.67
CA MET A 533 2.88 -30.44 -5.09
C MET A 533 1.47 -30.68 -5.65
N VAL A 534 0.95 -31.91 -5.48
CA VAL A 534 -0.36 -32.34 -5.99
C VAL A 534 -1.51 -31.52 -5.39
N SER A 535 -1.44 -31.23 -4.09
CA SER A 535 -2.41 -30.36 -3.40
C SER A 535 -2.40 -28.95 -3.99
N GLY A 536 -1.22 -28.35 -4.17
CA GLY A 536 -1.08 -27.01 -4.78
C GLY A 536 -1.64 -26.95 -6.21
N LEU A 537 -1.34 -27.95 -7.06
CA LEU A 537 -1.86 -28.00 -8.43
C LEU A 537 -3.38 -28.11 -8.47
N ARG A 538 -3.98 -28.96 -7.63
CA ARG A 538 -5.45 -29.08 -7.54
C ARG A 538 -6.10 -27.77 -7.13
N GLU A 539 -5.57 -27.13 -6.08
CA GLU A 539 -6.05 -25.84 -5.59
C GLU A 539 -5.93 -24.74 -6.66
N ALA A 540 -4.79 -24.67 -7.36
CA ALA A 540 -4.57 -23.72 -8.44
C ALA A 540 -5.56 -23.94 -9.60
N ILE A 541 -5.69 -25.17 -10.09
CA ILE A 541 -6.59 -25.51 -11.21
C ILE A 541 -8.06 -25.24 -10.86
N ASN A 542 -8.46 -25.51 -9.62
CA ASN A 542 -9.82 -25.21 -9.14
C ASN A 542 -10.08 -23.70 -9.09
N ALA A 543 -9.09 -22.90 -8.72
CA ALA A 543 -9.20 -21.44 -8.74
C ALA A 543 -9.20 -20.88 -10.18
N ASN A 544 -8.37 -21.44 -11.05
CA ASN A 544 -8.30 -21.08 -12.47
C ASN A 544 -7.82 -22.26 -13.33
N GLY A 545 -8.71 -22.75 -14.20
CA GLY A 545 -8.41 -23.89 -15.08
C GLY A 545 -7.22 -23.70 -16.03
N SER A 546 -6.79 -22.45 -16.31
CA SER A 546 -5.62 -22.19 -17.16
C SER A 546 -4.31 -22.74 -16.58
N TRP A 547 -4.23 -22.94 -15.26
CA TRP A 547 -3.07 -23.54 -14.61
C TRP A 547 -2.78 -24.96 -15.10
N LYS A 548 -3.79 -25.67 -15.62
CA LYS A 548 -3.64 -26.98 -16.25
C LYS A 548 -2.66 -26.93 -17.43
N ALA A 549 -2.87 -25.98 -18.33
CA ALA A 549 -2.03 -25.78 -19.52
C ALA A 549 -0.65 -25.21 -19.15
N TYR A 550 -0.61 -24.32 -18.16
CA TYR A 550 0.64 -23.75 -17.68
C TYR A 550 1.56 -24.85 -17.10
N ALA A 551 1.05 -25.68 -16.18
CA ALA A 551 1.81 -26.76 -15.52
C ALA A 551 2.37 -27.80 -16.49
N LYS A 552 1.64 -28.13 -17.58
CA LYS A 552 2.11 -29.04 -18.65
C LYS A 552 3.42 -28.59 -19.28
N SER A 553 3.65 -27.27 -19.32
CA SER A 553 4.81 -26.66 -19.96
C SER A 553 5.87 -26.18 -18.97
N ASP A 554 5.66 -26.34 -17.67
CA ASP A 554 6.53 -25.78 -16.64
C ASP A 554 7.60 -26.79 -16.22
N LEU A 555 8.85 -26.45 -16.48
CA LEU A 555 9.99 -27.31 -16.17
C LEU A 555 10.26 -27.45 -14.67
N GLU A 556 9.63 -26.65 -13.82
CA GLU A 556 9.58 -26.91 -12.36
C GLU A 556 9.05 -28.33 -12.07
N PHE A 557 8.19 -28.87 -12.95
CA PHE A 557 7.59 -30.20 -12.81
C PHE A 557 8.20 -31.25 -13.74
N ALA A 558 9.33 -30.97 -14.41
CA ALA A 558 9.90 -31.88 -15.41
C ALA A 558 10.11 -33.32 -14.89
N LYS A 559 10.51 -33.47 -13.62
CA LYS A 559 10.65 -34.78 -12.94
C LYS A 559 9.35 -35.57 -12.84
N PHE A 560 8.21 -34.88 -12.84
CA PHE A 560 6.88 -35.44 -12.65
C PHE A 560 6.08 -35.59 -13.95
N PHE A 561 6.61 -35.17 -15.10
CA PHE A 561 5.88 -35.27 -16.38
C PHE A 561 5.49 -36.71 -16.76
N ALA A 562 6.27 -37.70 -16.33
CA ALA A 562 5.95 -39.11 -16.53
C ALA A 562 5.03 -39.70 -15.45
N ASP A 563 4.83 -39.01 -14.32
CA ASP A 563 4.04 -39.48 -13.18
C ASP A 563 2.54 -39.49 -13.48
N ASP A 564 1.87 -40.61 -13.20
CA ASP A 564 0.46 -40.78 -13.54
C ASP A 564 -0.47 -39.84 -12.75
N THR A 565 -0.11 -39.51 -11.50
CA THR A 565 -0.88 -38.56 -10.70
C THR A 565 -0.79 -37.16 -11.31
N PHE A 566 0.42 -36.72 -11.66
CA PHE A 566 0.63 -35.44 -12.33
C PHE A 566 -0.12 -35.39 -13.67
N LYS A 567 0.04 -36.41 -14.52
CA LYS A 567 -0.70 -36.53 -15.79
C LYS A 567 -2.20 -36.41 -15.59
N SER A 568 -2.77 -37.11 -14.60
CA SER A 568 -4.22 -37.07 -14.34
C SER A 568 -4.75 -35.67 -13.99
N LEU A 569 -3.91 -34.83 -13.38
CA LEU A 569 -4.26 -33.45 -13.05
C LEU A 569 -4.15 -32.52 -14.26
N VAL A 570 -3.06 -32.68 -15.02
CA VAL A 570 -2.70 -31.69 -16.02
C VAL A 570 -3.11 -32.06 -17.45
N GLN A 571 -3.39 -33.33 -17.75
CA GLN A 571 -3.66 -33.83 -19.12
C GLN A 571 -5.12 -33.71 -19.54
#